data_AF-A0AAN4T7F9-F1
#
_entry.id   AF-A0AAN4T7F9-F1
#
_cell.length_a   1.000
_cell.length_b   1.000
_cell.length_c   1.000
_cell.angle_alpha   90.00
_cell.angle_beta   90.00
_cell.angle_gamma   90.00
#
_symmetry.space_group_name_H-M   'P 1'
#
loop_
_entity.id
_entity.type
_entity.pdbx_description
1 polymer ?
#
loop_
_entity_poly.entity_id
_entity_poly.type
_entity_poly.pdbx_seq_one_letter_code
_entity_poly.pdbx_strand_id
1 'polypeptide(L)'
;MTRVYVDLVEDSLNEYAYAADRAGLSYSLSESAQGLSIELNGFSDKMSVLVEKVLLGVRDLEIKQGRFDVAKERVREAYKNFDYMDPYRQINAFARMLISERSWAPFQMLEELPAVTAEDIRSYFPGLLRQMHIEILVHDNLYKEDALNITKLVKSTLRPYRLPESQWPSRRAIALPNGANHLYERVLKKPDNVNHCLRYIISVGSVSDRSHRAKLLLFCQIAEEPCFNTLRTKEQLGYIVNSAASV
;
A
#
# COMPACT_ATOMS: atom_id res chain seq x y z
N MET A 1 -13.31 -0.06 4.66
CA MET A 1 -13.19 0.31 6.09
C MET A 1 -11.79 0.81 6.43
N THR A 2 -10.71 0.03 6.21
CA THR A 2 -9.33 0.46 6.55
C THR A 2 -8.90 1.78 5.96
N ARG A 3 -9.16 2.03 4.68
CA ARG A 3 -8.85 3.33 4.08
C ARG A 3 -9.53 4.51 4.81
N VAL A 4 -10.82 4.38 5.12
CA VAL A 4 -11.57 5.42 5.85
C VAL A 4 -11.02 5.61 7.26
N TYR A 5 -10.64 4.53 7.94
CA TYR A 5 -10.02 4.60 9.26
C TYR A 5 -8.65 5.29 9.22
N VAL A 6 -7.81 4.98 8.23
CA VAL A 6 -6.53 5.66 8.01
C VAL A 6 -6.75 7.16 7.83
N ASP A 7 -7.65 7.55 6.92
CA ASP A 7 -8.00 8.95 6.70
C ASP A 7 -8.48 9.64 7.99
N LEU A 8 -9.25 8.95 8.85
CA LEU A 8 -9.71 9.48 10.14
C LEU A 8 -8.59 9.65 11.18
N VAL A 9 -7.65 8.70 11.25
CA VAL A 9 -6.49 8.81 12.14
C VAL A 9 -5.61 9.98 11.69
N GLU A 10 -5.29 10.05 10.40
CA GLU A 10 -4.48 11.14 9.83
C GLU A 10 -5.11 12.50 10.10
N ASP A 11 -6.42 12.59 9.89
CA ASP A 11 -7.20 13.79 10.18
C ASP A 11 -7.15 14.18 11.67
N SER A 12 -7.27 13.22 12.59
CA SER A 12 -7.20 13.48 14.04
C SER A 12 -5.82 13.93 14.52
N LEU A 13 -4.77 13.49 13.83
CA LEU A 13 -3.37 13.75 14.18
C LEU A 13 -2.80 14.96 13.44
N ASN A 14 -3.51 15.50 12.44
CA ASN A 14 -3.00 16.52 11.52
C ASN A 14 -2.43 17.76 12.23
N GLU A 15 -3.14 18.30 13.23
CA GLU A 15 -2.70 19.48 13.97
C GLU A 15 -1.39 19.23 14.75
N TYR A 16 -1.29 18.06 15.40
CA TYR A 16 -0.08 17.67 16.13
C TYR A 16 1.08 17.39 15.17
N ALA A 17 0.81 16.64 14.10
CA ALA A 17 1.80 16.24 13.13
C ALA A 17 2.36 17.42 12.33
N TYR A 18 1.59 18.49 12.15
CA TYR A 18 2.07 19.70 11.49
C TYR A 18 3.29 20.30 12.19
N ALA A 19 3.28 20.37 13.53
CA ALA A 19 4.42 20.86 14.30
C ALA A 19 5.63 19.92 14.20
N ALA A 20 5.39 18.61 14.18
CA ALA A 20 6.45 17.61 13.98
C ALA A 20 7.09 17.76 12.58
N ASP A 21 6.27 17.91 11.53
CA ASP A 21 6.75 18.06 10.15
C ASP A 21 7.62 19.30 9.99
N ARG A 22 7.19 20.43 10.57
CA ARG A 22 7.99 21.66 10.65
C ARG A 22 9.31 21.50 11.41
N ALA A 23 9.40 20.53 12.31
CA ALA A 23 10.61 20.17 13.04
C ALA A 23 11.43 19.06 12.36
N GLY A 24 11.08 18.66 11.14
CA GLY A 24 11.79 17.64 10.37
C GLY A 24 11.44 16.21 10.78
N LEU A 25 10.22 15.98 11.29
CA LEU A 25 9.68 14.68 11.67
C LEU A 25 8.35 14.44 10.96
N SER A 26 8.26 13.38 10.17
CA SER A 26 7.06 13.01 9.44
C SER A 26 6.61 11.61 9.84
N TYR A 27 5.32 11.37 9.65
CA TYR A 27 4.76 10.03 9.70
C TYR A 27 3.83 9.82 8.51
N SER A 28 3.62 8.55 8.15
CA SER A 28 2.55 8.16 7.25
C SER A 28 1.86 6.92 7.80
N LEU A 29 0.55 6.85 7.58
CA LEU A 29 -0.26 5.69 7.90
C LEU A 29 -0.88 5.19 6.60
N SER A 30 -0.79 3.91 6.32
CA SER A 30 -1.36 3.33 5.11
C SER A 30 -1.95 1.95 5.34
N GLU A 31 -2.91 1.60 4.50
CA GLU A 31 -3.38 0.23 4.38
C GLU A 31 -2.37 -0.65 3.64
N SER A 32 -2.23 -1.88 4.08
CA SER A 32 -1.48 -2.92 3.38
C SER A 32 -2.36 -4.16 3.20
N ALA A 33 -1.94 -5.07 2.32
CA ALA A 33 -2.62 -6.36 2.14
C ALA A 33 -2.64 -7.22 3.42
N GLN A 34 -1.84 -6.88 4.44
CA GLN A 34 -1.67 -7.64 5.67
C GLN A 34 -2.17 -6.89 6.92
N GLY A 35 -2.66 -5.66 6.79
CA GLY A 35 -3.09 -4.83 7.92
C GLY A 35 -2.71 -3.36 7.75
N LEU A 36 -2.27 -2.71 8.83
CA LEU A 36 -1.84 -1.31 8.84
C LEU A 36 -0.32 -1.21 8.74
N SER A 37 0.18 -0.21 8.03
CA SER A 37 1.59 0.16 8.00
C SER A 37 1.74 1.59 8.52
N ILE A 38 2.64 1.74 9.50
CA ILE A 38 2.99 3.04 10.09
C ILE A 38 4.47 3.26 9.81
N GLU A 39 4.78 4.34 9.11
CA GLU A 39 6.15 4.74 8.81
C GLU A 39 6.44 6.09 9.47
N LEU A 40 7.59 6.23 10.11
CA LEU A 40 8.04 7.49 10.69
C LEU A 40 9.47 7.76 10.23
N ASN A 41 9.74 8.99 9.80
CA ASN A 41 11.03 9.41 9.26
C ASN A 41 11.40 10.80 9.77
N GLY A 42 12.69 11.03 10.04
CA GLY A 42 13.21 12.33 10.47
C GLY A 42 14.26 12.24 11.59
N PHE A 43 14.45 13.35 12.30
CA PHE A 43 15.47 13.45 13.36
C PHE A 43 15.17 12.55 14.58
N SER A 44 16.18 11.84 15.09
CA SER A 44 15.99 10.83 16.15
C SER A 44 15.57 11.38 17.51
N ASP A 45 15.89 12.64 17.85
CA ASP A 45 15.68 13.22 19.20
C ASP A 45 14.23 13.13 19.71
N LYS A 46 13.23 13.41 18.86
CA LYS A 46 11.80 13.34 19.22
C LYS A 46 11.02 12.22 18.53
N MET A 47 11.74 11.27 17.91
CA MET A 47 11.13 10.15 17.20
C MET A 47 10.22 9.32 18.11
N SER A 48 10.69 8.95 19.30
CA SER A 48 9.92 8.14 20.26
C SER A 48 8.63 8.82 20.72
N VAL A 49 8.64 10.15 20.86
CA VAL A 49 7.47 10.95 21.24
C VAL A 49 6.43 10.94 20.12
N LEU A 50 6.86 11.08 18.86
CA LEU A 50 5.97 11.00 17.71
C LEU A 50 5.40 9.59 17.55
N VAL A 51 6.22 8.54 17.71
CA VAL A 51 5.77 7.14 17.72
C VAL A 51 4.65 6.94 18.73
N GLU A 52 4.85 7.36 19.98
CA GLU A 52 3.83 7.23 21.03
C GLU A 52 2.53 7.93 20.63
N LYS A 53 2.63 9.17 20.14
CA LYS A 53 1.45 9.96 19.79
C LYS A 53 0.65 9.35 18.64
N VAL A 54 1.33 8.85 17.61
CA VAL A 54 0.68 8.17 16.47
C VAL A 54 0.00 6.89 16.94
N LEU A 55 0.66 6.08 17.77
CA LEU A 55 0.08 4.85 18.31
C LEU A 55 -1.16 5.11 19.17
N LEU A 56 -1.15 6.18 19.98
CA LEU A 56 -2.33 6.62 20.73
C LEU A 56 -3.44 7.09 19.81
N GLY A 57 -3.14 7.84 18.75
CA GLY A 57 -4.12 8.27 17.75
C GLY A 57 -4.77 7.10 17.02
N VAL A 58 -4.01 6.03 16.74
CA VAL A 58 -4.54 4.77 16.20
C VAL A 58 -5.42 4.07 17.25
N ARG A 59 -4.90 3.81 18.45
CA ARG A 59 -5.60 3.02 19.48
C ARG A 59 -6.87 3.68 19.99
N ASP A 60 -6.82 4.98 20.26
CA ASP A 60 -7.84 5.73 21.00
C ASP A 60 -8.69 6.63 20.08
N LEU A 61 -8.72 6.33 18.77
CA LEU A 61 -9.47 7.13 17.80
C LEU A 61 -10.95 7.25 18.16
N GLU A 62 -11.42 8.47 18.41
CA GLU A 62 -12.84 8.76 18.58
C GLU A 62 -13.51 9.13 17.26
N ILE A 63 -14.38 8.24 16.76
CA ILE A 63 -15.04 8.41 15.46
C ILE A 63 -16.32 9.23 15.61
N LYS A 64 -16.21 10.53 15.32
CA LYS A 64 -17.33 11.46 15.20
C LYS A 64 -18.04 11.29 13.84
N GLN A 65 -19.37 11.23 13.83
CA GLN A 65 -20.15 11.00 12.62
C GLN A 65 -19.80 11.97 11.48
N GLY A 66 -19.73 13.27 11.76
CA GLY A 66 -19.39 14.27 10.74
C GLY A 66 -17.98 14.11 10.15
N ARG A 67 -16.99 13.63 10.92
CA ARG A 67 -15.64 13.35 10.38
C ARG A 67 -15.65 12.09 9.53
N PHE A 68 -16.41 11.08 9.95
CA PHE A 68 -16.62 9.87 9.16
C PHE A 68 -17.25 10.18 7.80
N ASP A 69 -18.29 11.01 7.74
CA ASP A 69 -18.97 11.34 6.48
C ASP A 69 -18.02 12.03 5.50
N VAL A 70 -17.18 12.95 6.00
CA VAL A 70 -16.14 13.63 5.20
C VAL A 70 -15.08 12.65 4.70
N ALA A 71 -14.57 11.78 5.57
CA ALA A 71 -13.57 10.77 5.20
C ALA A 71 -14.15 9.76 4.18
N LYS A 72 -15.40 9.33 4.37
CA LYS A 72 -16.09 8.42 3.45
C LYS A 72 -16.27 9.05 2.08
N GLU A 73 -16.68 10.32 1.99
CA GLU A 73 -16.81 11.00 0.70
C GLU A 73 -15.46 11.21 0.03
N ARG A 74 -14.40 11.57 0.77
CA ARG A 74 -13.04 11.66 0.21
C ARG A 74 -12.57 10.33 -0.40
N VAL A 75 -12.79 9.22 0.30
CA VAL A 75 -12.46 7.88 -0.22
C VAL A 75 -13.30 7.54 -1.45
N ARG A 76 -14.58 7.90 -1.45
CA ARG A 76 -15.49 7.72 -2.61
C ARG A 76 -15.01 8.50 -3.83
N GLU A 77 -14.65 9.77 -3.66
CA GLU A 77 -14.09 10.61 -4.71
C GLU A 77 -12.78 10.03 -5.24
N ALA A 78 -11.88 9.57 -4.36
CA ALA A 78 -10.63 8.93 -4.76
C ALA A 78 -10.87 7.68 -5.63
N TYR A 79 -11.81 6.81 -5.24
CA TYR A 79 -12.16 5.63 -6.04
C TYR A 79 -12.85 5.96 -7.35
N LYS A 80 -13.69 7.00 -7.39
CA LYS A 80 -14.29 7.49 -8.65
C LYS A 80 -13.22 8.07 -9.57
N ASN A 81 -12.31 8.88 -9.03
CA ASN A 81 -11.27 9.56 -9.78
C ASN A 81 -10.27 8.59 -10.41
N PHE A 82 -10.10 7.41 -9.82
CA PHE A 82 -9.28 6.33 -10.39
C PHE A 82 -9.67 6.01 -11.84
N ASP A 83 -10.97 5.90 -12.13
CA ASP A 83 -11.47 5.55 -13.47
C ASP A 83 -11.14 6.61 -14.55
N TYR A 84 -10.82 7.84 -14.12
CA TYR A 84 -10.48 8.98 -14.98
C TYR A 84 -8.98 9.28 -15.06
N MET A 85 -8.14 8.53 -14.33
CA MET A 85 -6.69 8.64 -14.44
C MET A 85 -6.20 8.12 -15.80
N ASP A 86 -4.98 8.49 -16.20
CA ASP A 86 -4.38 7.96 -17.41
C ASP A 86 -4.23 6.43 -17.37
N PRO A 87 -4.35 5.73 -18.52
CA PRO A 87 -4.30 4.27 -18.60
C PRO A 87 -3.12 3.62 -17.86
N TYR A 88 -1.92 4.22 -17.95
CA TYR A 88 -0.71 3.70 -17.30
C TYR A 88 -0.77 3.73 -15.77
N ARG A 89 -1.60 4.60 -15.18
CA ARG A 89 -1.83 4.66 -13.73
C ARG A 89 -2.85 3.61 -13.28
N GLN A 90 -3.77 3.23 -14.17
CA GLN A 90 -4.81 2.23 -13.86
C GLN A 90 -4.32 0.79 -14.04
N ILE A 91 -3.46 0.52 -15.03
CA ILE A 91 -3.11 -0.84 -15.45
C ILE A 91 -2.51 -1.72 -14.34
N ASN A 92 -1.78 -1.10 -13.41
CA ASN A 92 -1.20 -1.83 -12.28
C ASN A 92 -2.25 -2.35 -11.30
N ALA A 93 -3.40 -1.68 -11.15
CA ALA A 93 -4.49 -2.18 -10.31
C ALA A 93 -5.11 -3.45 -10.92
N PHE A 94 -5.34 -3.46 -12.24
CA PHE A 94 -5.87 -4.64 -12.94
C PHE A 94 -4.85 -5.79 -12.95
N ALA A 95 -3.57 -5.52 -13.17
CA ALA A 95 -2.54 -6.55 -13.10
C ALA A 95 -2.44 -7.19 -11.70
N ARG A 96 -2.54 -6.39 -10.63
CA ARG A 96 -2.59 -6.91 -9.25
C ARG A 96 -3.84 -7.76 -9.02
N MET A 97 -5.00 -7.32 -9.50
CA MET A 97 -6.26 -8.06 -9.42
C MET A 97 -6.17 -9.45 -10.10
N LEU A 98 -5.44 -9.54 -11.22
CA LEU A 98 -5.29 -10.79 -11.97
C LEU A 98 -4.24 -11.74 -11.38
N ILE A 99 -3.18 -11.23 -10.74
CA ILE A 99 -2.03 -12.05 -10.31
C ILE A 99 -2.02 -12.30 -8.81
N SER A 100 -2.63 -11.45 -7.99
CA SER A 100 -2.61 -11.61 -6.54
C SER A 100 -3.75 -12.51 -6.09
N GLU A 101 -3.51 -13.41 -5.12
CA GLU A 101 -4.58 -14.25 -4.53
C GLU A 101 -5.74 -13.40 -3.96
N ARG A 102 -5.37 -12.25 -3.40
CA ARG A 102 -6.26 -11.33 -2.70
C ARG A 102 -5.95 -9.92 -3.14
N SER A 103 -6.69 -9.39 -4.12
CA SER A 103 -6.66 -7.99 -4.52
C SER A 103 -8.03 -7.52 -5.02
N TRP A 104 -8.37 -6.27 -4.71
CA TRP A 104 -9.65 -5.64 -5.04
C TRP A 104 -9.34 -4.34 -5.74
N ALA A 105 -9.96 -4.14 -6.89
CA ALA A 105 -9.81 -2.91 -7.63
C ALA A 105 -10.68 -1.78 -7.06
N PRO A 106 -10.31 -0.50 -7.27
CA PRO A 106 -11.07 0.65 -6.74
C PRO A 106 -12.56 0.64 -7.09
N PHE A 107 -12.95 0.17 -8.28
CA PHE A 107 -14.35 0.09 -8.68
C PHE A 107 -15.16 -0.91 -7.82
N GLN A 108 -14.57 -2.04 -7.42
CA GLN A 108 -15.21 -3.01 -6.53
C GLN A 108 -15.35 -2.43 -5.11
N MET A 109 -14.32 -1.72 -4.65
CA MET A 109 -14.36 -1.04 -3.35
C MET A 109 -15.40 0.09 -3.33
N LEU A 110 -15.59 0.78 -4.45
CA LEU A 110 -16.59 1.84 -4.60
C LEU A 110 -18.02 1.30 -4.51
N GLU A 111 -18.29 0.11 -5.04
CA GLU A 111 -19.60 -0.55 -4.98
C GLU A 111 -20.00 -0.90 -3.54
N GLU A 112 -19.04 -1.33 -2.71
CA GLU A 112 -19.28 -1.72 -1.31
C GLU A 112 -19.27 -0.53 -0.33
N LEU A 113 -18.61 0.58 -0.70
CA LEU A 113 -18.43 1.73 0.18
C LEU A 113 -19.75 2.31 0.75
N PRO A 114 -20.87 2.40 0.01
CA PRO A 114 -22.14 2.91 0.55
C PRO A 114 -22.62 2.16 1.79
N ALA A 115 -22.42 0.85 1.87
CA ALA A 115 -22.85 0.01 2.98
C ALA A 115 -22.03 0.25 4.27
N VAL A 116 -20.82 0.80 4.17
CA VAL A 116 -19.94 1.05 5.33
C VAL A 116 -20.52 2.18 6.19
N THR A 117 -20.69 1.93 7.48
CA THR A 117 -21.16 2.91 8.48
C THR A 117 -20.05 3.31 9.44
N ALA A 118 -20.25 4.38 10.19
CA ALA A 118 -19.32 4.79 11.25
C ALA A 118 -19.24 3.72 12.35
N GLU A 119 -20.34 3.02 12.62
CA GLU A 119 -20.42 1.99 13.64
C GLU A 119 -19.61 0.74 13.27
N ASP A 120 -19.56 0.39 11.99
CA ASP A 120 -18.71 -0.70 11.50
C ASP A 120 -17.24 -0.41 11.81
N ILE A 121 -16.80 0.85 11.64
CA ILE A 121 -15.41 1.23 11.94
C ILE A 121 -15.18 1.25 13.46
N ARG A 122 -16.12 1.80 14.25
CA ARG A 122 -16.02 1.82 15.73
C ARG A 122 -15.93 0.42 16.33
N SER A 123 -16.61 -0.55 15.75
CA SER A 123 -16.61 -1.93 16.24
C SER A 123 -15.43 -2.76 15.70
N TYR A 124 -15.08 -2.59 14.42
CA TYR A 124 -14.06 -3.40 13.75
C TYR A 124 -12.63 -3.11 14.23
N PHE A 125 -12.24 -1.83 14.34
CA PHE A 125 -10.84 -1.47 14.61
C PHE A 125 -10.35 -1.84 16.01
N PRO A 126 -11.13 -1.67 17.09
CA PRO A 126 -10.74 -2.21 18.39
C PRO A 126 -10.50 -3.73 18.35
N GLY A 127 -11.31 -4.46 17.57
CA GLY A 127 -11.11 -5.90 17.34
C GLY A 127 -9.82 -6.21 16.59
N LEU A 128 -9.54 -5.47 15.51
CA LEU A 128 -8.29 -5.58 14.74
C LEU A 128 -7.07 -5.28 15.61
N LEU A 129 -7.14 -4.24 16.46
CA LEU A 129 -6.03 -3.84 17.31
C LEU A 129 -5.83 -4.75 18.53
N ARG A 130 -6.86 -5.51 18.91
CA ARG A 130 -6.81 -6.42 20.05
C ARG A 130 -5.93 -7.63 19.79
N GLN A 131 -5.82 -8.14 18.56
CA GLN A 131 -5.01 -9.32 18.26
C GLN A 131 -4.25 -9.14 16.94
N MET A 132 -2.92 -9.03 17.03
CA MET A 132 -2.08 -8.77 15.85
C MET A 132 -0.69 -9.39 15.98
N HIS A 133 0.00 -9.45 14.84
CA HIS A 133 1.44 -9.56 14.78
C HIS A 133 2.02 -8.19 14.44
N ILE A 134 3.13 -7.82 15.11
CA ILE A 134 3.82 -6.55 14.89
C ILE A 134 5.24 -6.88 14.44
N GLU A 135 5.59 -6.37 13.27
CA GLU A 135 6.94 -6.37 12.73
C GLU A 135 7.44 -4.92 12.71
N ILE A 136 8.65 -4.68 13.25
CA ILE A 136 9.22 -3.34 13.38
C ILE A 136 10.63 -3.36 12.80
N LEU A 137 10.89 -2.44 11.88
CA LEU A 137 12.22 -2.10 11.42
C LEU A 137 12.60 -0.75 12.00
N VAL A 138 13.73 -0.71 12.72
CA VAL A 138 14.38 0.53 13.14
C VAL A 138 15.75 0.54 12.49
N HIS A 139 16.09 1.64 11.83
CA HIS A 139 17.31 1.79 11.06
C HIS A 139 17.88 3.20 11.29
N ASP A 140 19.19 3.36 11.08
CA ASP A 140 19.94 4.62 11.16
C ASP A 140 20.40 5.03 12.58
N ASN A 141 20.47 6.32 12.87
CA ASN A 141 21.04 6.98 14.05
C ASN A 141 20.26 6.73 15.36
N LEU A 142 20.15 5.46 15.75
CA LEU A 142 19.56 4.96 16.99
C LEU A 142 20.38 3.78 17.49
N TYR A 143 20.59 3.70 18.80
CA TYR A 143 21.22 2.53 19.40
C TYR A 143 20.24 1.34 19.46
N LYS A 144 20.79 0.14 19.68
CA LYS A 144 19.98 -1.07 19.87
C LYS A 144 18.97 -0.90 21.01
N GLU A 145 19.38 -0.24 22.08
CA GLU A 145 18.57 0.04 23.25
C GLU A 145 17.38 0.93 22.91
N ASP A 146 17.57 1.93 22.05
CA ASP A 146 16.49 2.81 21.57
C ASP A 146 15.46 2.02 20.76
N ALA A 147 15.92 1.15 19.84
CA ALA A 147 15.04 0.28 19.07
C ALA A 147 14.23 -0.68 19.97
N LEU A 148 14.86 -1.24 21.00
CA LEU A 148 14.18 -2.07 22.00
C LEU A 148 13.18 -1.27 22.84
N ASN A 149 13.48 -0.02 23.16
CA ASN A 149 12.58 0.87 23.88
C ASN A 149 11.37 1.27 23.03
N ILE A 150 11.57 1.58 21.74
CA ILE A 150 10.47 1.79 20.78
C ILE A 150 9.59 0.54 20.68
N THR A 151 10.21 -0.65 20.61
CA THR A 151 9.44 -1.91 20.58
C THR A 151 8.62 -2.12 21.85
N LYS A 152 9.18 -1.81 23.03
CA LYS A 152 8.45 -1.86 24.31
C LYS A 152 7.29 -0.86 24.33
N LEU A 153 7.52 0.36 23.86
CA LEU A 153 6.51 1.41 23.73
C LEU A 153 5.35 0.97 22.84
N VAL A 154 5.63 0.40 21.67
CA VAL A 154 4.59 -0.13 20.77
C VAL A 154 3.74 -1.20 21.48
N LYS A 155 4.40 -2.14 22.17
CA LYS A 155 3.70 -3.21 22.92
C LYS A 155 2.92 -2.69 24.12
N SER A 156 3.45 -1.74 24.88
CA SER A 156 2.79 -1.19 26.08
C SER A 156 1.63 -0.26 25.74
N THR A 157 1.70 0.41 24.58
CA THR A 157 0.62 1.26 24.06
C THR A 157 -0.49 0.40 23.46
N LEU A 158 -0.21 -0.44 22.46
CA LEU A 158 -1.27 -1.20 21.77
C LEU A 158 -1.79 -2.39 22.58
N ARG A 159 -0.95 -3.01 23.43
CA ARG A 159 -1.26 -4.18 24.27
C ARG A 159 -2.01 -5.31 23.55
N PRO A 160 -1.56 -5.75 22.36
CA PRO A 160 -2.29 -6.77 21.62
C PRO A 160 -2.06 -8.18 22.19
N TYR A 161 -3.07 -9.03 22.04
CA TYR A 161 -2.86 -10.48 22.05
C TYR A 161 -2.04 -10.89 20.83
N ARG A 162 -1.19 -11.90 20.99
CA ARG A 162 -0.39 -12.41 19.88
C ARG A 162 -1.30 -13.08 18.85
N LEU A 163 -1.14 -12.69 17.59
CA LEU A 163 -1.69 -13.44 16.46
C LEU A 163 -0.83 -14.71 16.23
N PRO A 164 -1.42 -15.93 16.28
CA PRO A 164 -0.70 -17.17 16.02
C PRO A 164 -0.02 -17.17 14.63
N GLU A 165 1.17 -17.75 14.53
CA GLU A 165 1.94 -17.81 13.28
C GLU A 165 1.19 -18.47 12.13
N SER A 166 0.35 -19.48 12.42
CA SER A 166 -0.51 -20.13 11.44
C SER A 166 -1.58 -19.21 10.83
N GLN A 167 -1.87 -18.07 11.47
CA GLN A 167 -2.83 -17.07 11.01
C GLN A 167 -2.15 -15.87 10.36
N TRP A 168 -0.82 -15.86 10.23
CA TRP A 168 -0.13 -14.76 9.57
C TRP A 168 -0.45 -14.76 8.07
N PRO A 169 -0.87 -13.62 7.51
CA PRO A 169 -1.27 -13.56 6.11
C PRO A 169 -0.06 -13.79 5.20
N SER A 170 -0.07 -14.89 4.44
CA SER A 170 0.94 -15.17 3.41
C SER A 170 0.63 -14.39 2.14
N ARG A 171 1.62 -13.73 1.53
CA ARG A 171 1.48 -13.16 0.19
C ARG A 171 1.63 -14.27 -0.84
N ARG A 172 0.59 -14.52 -1.62
CA ARG A 172 0.61 -15.48 -2.73
C ARG A 172 0.24 -14.80 -4.03
N ALA A 173 0.93 -15.21 -5.09
CA ALA A 173 0.62 -14.85 -6.46
C ALA A 173 0.18 -16.12 -7.21
N ILE A 174 -0.59 -15.93 -8.28
CA ILE A 174 -0.97 -17.01 -9.19
C ILE A 174 0.29 -17.51 -9.90
N ALA A 175 0.56 -18.81 -9.76
CA ALA A 175 1.54 -19.50 -10.58
C ALA A 175 0.91 -19.78 -11.95
N LEU A 176 1.35 -19.02 -12.97
CA LEU A 176 0.89 -19.25 -14.34
C LEU A 176 1.40 -20.62 -14.85
N PRO A 177 0.56 -21.45 -15.47
CA PRO A 177 0.99 -22.71 -16.07
C PRO A 177 2.04 -22.49 -17.16
N ASN A 178 2.94 -23.47 -17.35
CA ASN A 178 3.91 -23.42 -18.44
C ASN A 178 3.19 -23.36 -19.80
N GLY A 179 3.60 -22.40 -20.63
CA GLY A 179 2.98 -22.16 -21.95
C GLY A 179 1.65 -21.41 -21.89
N ALA A 180 1.18 -20.99 -20.71
CA ALA A 180 -0.02 -20.17 -20.60
C ALA A 180 0.19 -18.81 -21.27
N ASN A 181 -0.80 -18.39 -22.05
CA ASN A 181 -0.88 -17.06 -22.64
C ASN A 181 -2.31 -16.54 -22.44
N HIS A 182 -2.45 -15.52 -21.60
CA HIS A 182 -3.74 -14.95 -21.24
C HIS A 182 -3.78 -13.47 -21.60
N LEU A 183 -4.93 -13.03 -22.10
CA LEU A 183 -5.21 -11.65 -22.43
C LEU A 183 -6.39 -11.17 -21.59
N TYR A 184 -6.22 -10.02 -20.95
CA TYR A 184 -7.30 -9.30 -20.28
C TYR A 184 -7.43 -7.92 -20.91
N GLU A 185 -8.61 -7.64 -21.46
CA GLU A 185 -8.93 -6.38 -22.12
C GLU A 185 -10.02 -5.66 -21.34
N ARG A 186 -9.88 -4.33 -21.25
CA ARG A 186 -10.87 -3.47 -20.60
C ARG A 186 -10.93 -2.12 -21.29
N VAL A 187 -12.15 -1.72 -21.65
CA VAL A 187 -12.43 -0.35 -22.10
C VAL A 187 -12.50 0.56 -20.86
N LEU A 188 -11.73 1.65 -20.87
CA LEU A 188 -11.68 2.61 -19.76
C LEU A 188 -12.84 3.61 -19.84
N LYS A 189 -13.19 4.22 -18.70
CA LYS A 189 -14.38 5.10 -18.61
C LYS A 189 -14.22 6.48 -19.25
N LYS A 190 -13.00 6.90 -19.59
CA LYS A 190 -12.73 8.21 -20.20
C LYS A 190 -12.67 8.06 -21.73
N PRO A 191 -13.79 8.24 -22.46
CA PRO A 191 -13.85 7.97 -23.91
C PRO A 191 -12.98 8.93 -24.72
N ASP A 192 -12.77 10.16 -24.23
CA ASP A 192 -11.98 11.18 -24.92
C ASP A 192 -10.47 10.91 -24.82
N ASN A 193 -10.04 9.96 -23.98
CA ASN A 193 -8.64 9.59 -23.91
C ASN A 193 -8.30 8.60 -25.01
N VAL A 194 -7.65 9.10 -26.06
CA VAL A 194 -7.19 8.30 -27.20
C VAL A 194 -5.98 7.39 -26.88
N ASN A 195 -5.39 7.54 -25.69
CA ASN A 195 -4.23 6.73 -25.30
C ASN A 195 -4.66 5.35 -24.82
N HIS A 196 -3.87 4.35 -25.21
CA HIS A 196 -3.96 2.98 -24.71
C HIS A 196 -2.76 2.65 -23.82
N CYS A 197 -2.86 1.58 -23.04
CA CYS A 197 -1.73 1.07 -22.27
C CYS A 197 -1.72 -0.45 -22.27
N LEU A 198 -0.54 -1.02 -22.46
CA LEU A 198 -0.28 -2.45 -22.41
C LEU A 198 0.69 -2.74 -21.27
N ARG A 199 0.39 -3.78 -20.48
CA ARG A 199 1.31 -4.35 -19.51
C ARG A 199 1.49 -5.83 -19.83
N TYR A 200 2.69 -6.17 -20.29
CA TYR A 200 3.06 -7.54 -20.59
C TYR A 200 3.84 -8.13 -19.41
N ILE A 201 3.40 -9.28 -18.90
CA ILE A 201 3.97 -9.91 -17.71
C ILE A 201 4.40 -11.32 -18.08
N ILE A 202 5.68 -11.62 -17.86
CA ILE A 202 6.28 -12.92 -18.12
C ILE A 202 6.66 -13.54 -16.77
N SER A 203 6.08 -14.69 -16.44
CA SER A 203 6.47 -15.45 -15.25
C SER A 203 7.70 -16.30 -15.56
N VAL A 204 8.76 -16.15 -14.78
CA VAL A 204 10.08 -16.78 -15.02
C VAL A 204 10.54 -17.71 -13.91
N GLY A 205 9.68 -17.97 -12.91
CA GLY A 205 9.96 -18.88 -11.80
C GLY A 205 9.73 -18.27 -10.43
N SER A 206 10.18 -18.98 -9.39
CA SER A 206 10.00 -18.58 -7.99
C SER A 206 11.03 -17.55 -7.54
N VAL A 207 10.59 -16.55 -6.78
CA VAL A 207 11.44 -15.54 -6.12
C VAL A 207 12.41 -16.13 -5.09
N SER A 208 12.14 -17.35 -4.62
CA SER A 208 13.01 -18.09 -3.70
C SER A 208 14.26 -18.64 -4.39
N ASP A 209 14.24 -18.81 -5.71
CA ASP A 209 15.41 -19.23 -6.48
C ASP A 209 16.32 -18.03 -6.74
N ARG A 210 17.35 -17.92 -5.90
CA ARG A 210 18.32 -16.81 -5.97
C ARG A 210 19.08 -16.76 -7.29
N SER A 211 19.36 -17.92 -7.92
CA SER A 211 20.12 -17.96 -9.17
C SER A 211 19.27 -17.46 -10.33
N HIS A 212 18.04 -17.97 -10.46
CA HIS A 212 17.10 -17.46 -11.46
C HIS A 212 16.79 -15.98 -11.26
N ARG A 213 16.60 -15.54 -10.01
CA ARG A 213 16.38 -14.13 -9.68
C ARG A 213 17.54 -13.24 -10.11
N ALA A 214 18.79 -13.64 -9.85
CA ALA A 214 19.97 -12.89 -10.27
C ALA A 214 20.08 -12.78 -11.80
N LYS A 215 19.80 -13.88 -12.52
CA LYS A 215 19.77 -13.89 -13.99
C LYS A 215 18.69 -12.97 -14.55
N LEU A 216 17.48 -12.99 -13.97
CA LEU A 216 16.39 -12.08 -14.36
C LEU A 216 16.79 -10.61 -14.16
N LEU A 217 17.35 -10.29 -13.00
CA LEU A 217 17.79 -8.91 -12.70
C LEU A 217 18.85 -8.44 -13.70
N LEU A 218 19.86 -9.26 -13.99
CA LEU A 218 20.88 -8.94 -14.99
C LEU A 218 20.28 -8.79 -16.40
N PHE A 219 19.36 -9.69 -16.78
CA PHE A 219 18.67 -9.59 -18.06
C PHE A 219 17.89 -8.28 -18.17
N CYS A 220 17.13 -7.90 -17.15
CA CYS A 220 16.39 -6.63 -17.13
C CYS A 220 17.32 -5.42 -17.23
N GLN A 221 18.47 -5.44 -16.55
CA GLN A 221 19.47 -4.37 -16.65
C GLN A 221 20.02 -4.21 -18.08
N ILE A 222 20.29 -5.33 -18.77
CA ILE A 222 20.77 -5.32 -20.15
C ILE A 222 19.66 -4.88 -21.11
N ALA A 223 18.43 -5.30 -20.87
CA ALA A 223 17.29 -5.04 -21.74
C ALA A 223 16.69 -3.64 -21.58
N GLU A 224 16.96 -2.92 -20.49
CA GLU A 224 16.35 -1.62 -20.17
C GLU A 224 16.59 -0.57 -21.27
N GLU A 225 17.84 -0.29 -21.64
CA GLU A 225 18.16 0.68 -22.70
C GLU A 225 17.63 0.24 -24.07
N PRO A 226 17.88 -1.01 -24.54
CA PRO A 226 17.39 -1.43 -25.85
C PRO A 226 15.86 -1.41 -25.95
N CYS A 227 15.15 -1.78 -24.88
CA CYS A 227 13.68 -1.73 -24.82
C CYS A 227 13.17 -0.30 -24.94
N PHE A 228 13.74 0.63 -24.16
CA PHE A 228 13.36 2.04 -24.22
C PHE A 228 13.69 2.66 -25.59
N ASN A 229 14.91 2.47 -26.09
CA ASN A 229 15.35 3.00 -27.38
C ASN A 229 14.51 2.46 -28.54
N THR A 230 14.20 1.16 -28.54
CA THR A 230 13.39 0.56 -29.59
C THR A 230 11.95 1.05 -29.54
N LEU A 231 11.26 0.85 -28.42
CA LEU A 231 9.82 1.12 -28.34
C LEU A 231 9.50 2.62 -28.28
N ARG A 232 10.35 3.45 -27.65
CA ARG A 232 10.11 4.90 -27.53
C ARG A 232 10.85 5.73 -28.58
N THR A 233 12.14 5.51 -28.80
CA THR A 233 12.92 6.39 -29.69
C THR A 233 12.72 6.04 -31.16
N LYS A 234 12.78 4.77 -31.53
CA LYS A 234 12.71 4.30 -32.93
C LYS A 234 11.27 4.09 -33.39
N GLU A 235 10.49 3.30 -32.65
CA GLU A 235 9.11 2.95 -33.02
C GLU A 235 8.07 3.96 -32.54
N GLN A 236 8.44 4.84 -31.62
CA GLN A 236 7.60 5.94 -31.13
C GLN A 236 6.21 5.49 -30.62
N LEU A 237 6.14 4.31 -29.98
CA LEU A 237 4.87 3.73 -29.51
C LEU A 237 4.21 4.53 -28.38
N GLY A 238 4.99 5.33 -27.65
CA GLY A 238 4.46 6.23 -26.63
C GLY A 238 5.55 6.90 -25.81
N TYR A 239 5.17 7.98 -25.14
CA TYR A 239 6.07 8.68 -24.22
C TYR A 239 6.43 7.83 -22.99
N ILE A 240 5.51 6.99 -22.53
CA ILE A 240 5.69 6.16 -21.34
C ILE A 240 6.00 4.72 -21.78
N VAL A 241 7.27 4.34 -21.65
CA VAL A 241 7.77 2.98 -21.88
C VAL A 241 8.63 2.60 -20.68
N ASN A 242 8.42 1.40 -20.14
CA ASN A 242 9.20 0.85 -19.04
C ASN A 242 9.32 -0.67 -19.16
N SER A 243 10.49 -1.21 -18.83
CA SER A 243 10.71 -2.63 -18.59
C SER A 243 11.48 -2.81 -17.29
N ALA A 244 11.03 -3.71 -16.43
CA ALA A 244 11.69 -4.00 -15.17
C ALA A 244 11.37 -5.43 -14.71
N ALA A 245 12.23 -5.97 -13.85
CA ALA A 245 11.89 -7.14 -13.06
C ALA A 245 10.86 -6.78 -12.00
N SER A 246 9.90 -7.67 -11.76
CA SER A 246 9.03 -7.64 -10.57
C SER A 246 9.48 -8.77 -9.66
N VAL A 247 9.93 -8.43 -8.46
CA VAL A 247 10.55 -9.37 -7.50
C VAL A 247 9.75 -9.42 -6.21
#